data_AF-A0A0R3TDL3-F1
#
_entry.id   AF-A0A0R3TDL3-F1
#
_cell.length_a   1.000
_cell.length_b   1.000
_cell.length_c   1.000
_cell.angle_alpha   90.00
_cell.angle_beta   90.00
_cell.angle_gamma   90.00
#
_symmetry.space_group_name_H-M   'P 1'
#
loop_
_entity.id
_entity.type
_entity.pdbx_description
1 polymer ?
#
loop_
_entity_poly.entity_id
_entity_poly.type
_entity_poly.pdbx_seq_one_letter_code
_entity_poly.pdbx_strand_id
1 'polypeptide(L)'
;MSTASQDCARVRKYLHEQLIATGERDRLKELLRTRLLECGWREDLKTHCNELITKRGLTYVTVNDLVTELTPIARKNIPDFVKKELVDAIRNFLPKDACGNGDDNN
;
A
#
# COMPACT_ATOMS: atom_id res chain seq x y z
N MET A 1 12.52 -13.29 -26.89
CA MET A 1 12.14 -13.44 -25.46
C MET A 1 11.87 -12.03 -24.89
N SER A 2 10.62 -11.57 -24.78
CA SER A 2 10.25 -10.35 -24.00
C SER A 2 8.74 -10.13 -23.73
N THR A 3 7.83 -10.94 -24.28
CA THR A 3 6.38 -10.66 -24.22
C THR A 3 5.78 -10.79 -22.80
N ALA A 4 6.24 -11.76 -21.99
CA ALA A 4 5.72 -11.97 -20.63
C ALA A 4 5.90 -10.78 -19.67
N SER A 5 6.94 -9.95 -19.84
CA SER A 5 7.14 -8.76 -19.01
C SER A 5 6.19 -7.61 -19.40
N GLN A 6 5.86 -7.50 -20.70
CA GLN A 6 4.90 -6.52 -21.21
C GLN A 6 3.46 -6.85 -20.78
N ASP A 7 3.11 -8.14 -20.72
CA ASP A 7 1.78 -8.59 -20.30
C ASP A 7 1.51 -8.29 -18.83
N CYS A 8 2.47 -8.56 -17.94
CA CYS A 8 2.36 -8.22 -16.51
C CYS A 8 2.21 -6.70 -16.27
N ALA A 9 2.97 -5.88 -17.00
CA ALA A 9 2.88 -4.42 -16.87
C ALA A 9 1.52 -3.89 -17.33
N ARG A 10 0.97 -4.45 -18.41
CA ARG A 10 -0.32 -4.08 -18.99
C ARG A 10 -1.48 -4.49 -18.09
N VAL A 11 -1.47 -5.71 -17.53
CA VAL A 11 -2.47 -6.18 -16.56
C VAL A 11 -2.47 -5.31 -15.30
N ARG A 12 -1.28 -4.97 -14.77
CA ARG A 12 -1.15 -4.09 -13.60
C ARG A 12 -1.74 -2.70 -13.86
N LYS A 13 -1.50 -2.13 -15.05
CA LYS A 13 -2.04 -0.81 -15.44
C LYS A 13 -3.56 -0.86 -15.55
N TYR A 14 -4.10 -1.86 -16.24
CA TYR A 14 -5.54 -2.07 -16.38
C TYR A 14 -6.23 -2.24 -15.02
N LEU A 15 -5.65 -3.08 -14.14
CA LEU A 15 -6.15 -3.26 -12.77
C LEU A 15 -6.14 -1.94 -11.99
N HIS A 16 -5.07 -1.16 -12.09
CA HIS A 16 -4.98 0.13 -11.41
C HIS A 16 -6.06 1.11 -11.89
N GLU A 17 -6.30 1.18 -13.20
CA GLU A 17 -7.35 2.01 -13.78
C GLU A 17 -8.75 1.56 -13.33
N GLN A 18 -9.01 0.25 -13.30
CA GLN A 18 -10.28 -0.30 -12.81
C GLN A 18 -10.50 -0.02 -11.32
N LEU A 19 -9.48 -0.22 -10.48
CA LEU A 19 -9.53 0.11 -9.04
C LEU A 19 -9.83 1.60 -8.81
N ILE A 20 -9.38 2.48 -9.70
CA ILE A 20 -9.67 3.92 -9.64
C ILE A 20 -11.10 4.19 -10.09
N ALA A 21 -11.52 3.61 -11.23
CA ALA A 21 -12.82 3.85 -11.83
C ALA A 21 -13.98 3.35 -10.94
N THR A 22 -13.80 2.25 -10.23
CA THR A 22 -14.79 1.71 -9.29
C THR A 22 -14.79 2.38 -7.92
N GLY A 23 -13.78 3.21 -7.62
CA GLY A 23 -13.57 3.80 -6.29
C GLY A 23 -13.03 2.82 -5.25
N GLU A 24 -12.74 1.56 -5.61
CA GLU A 24 -12.19 0.56 -4.69
C GLU A 24 -10.83 1.01 -4.15
N ARG A 25 -10.05 1.77 -4.94
CA ARG A 25 -8.79 2.37 -4.48
C ARG A 25 -9.00 3.23 -3.24
N ASP A 26 -10.06 4.03 -3.19
CA ASP A 26 -10.32 4.93 -2.06
C ASP A 26 -10.87 4.16 -0.86
N ARG A 27 -11.64 3.07 -1.09
CA ARG A 27 -11.99 2.10 -0.04
C ARG A 27 -10.77 1.39 0.55
N LEU A 28 -9.83 0.94 -0.28
CA LEU A 28 -8.57 0.31 0.15
C LEU A 28 -7.70 1.28 0.95
N LYS A 29 -7.65 2.56 0.56
CA LYS A 29 -6.96 3.60 1.32
C LYS A 29 -7.59 3.80 2.70
N GLU A 30 -8.92 3.83 2.78
CA GLU A 30 -9.62 3.98 4.06
C GLU A 30 -9.42 2.75 4.95
N LEU A 31 -9.47 1.55 4.38
CA LEU A 31 -9.17 0.30 5.09
C LEU A 31 -7.75 0.33 5.67
N LEU A 32 -6.76 0.68 4.84
CA LEU A 32 -5.38 0.85 5.29
C LEU A 32 -5.30 1.89 6.42
N ARG A 33 -5.94 3.05 6.27
CA ARG A 33 -5.93 4.11 7.27
C ARG A 33 -6.53 3.64 8.59
N THR A 34 -7.64 2.91 8.55
CA THR A 34 -8.32 2.33 9.71
C THR A 34 -7.41 1.32 10.40
N ARG A 35 -6.83 0.38 9.66
CA ARG A 35 -5.92 -0.64 10.22
C ARG A 35 -4.66 -0.03 10.82
N LEU A 36 -4.08 1.00 10.19
CA LEU A 36 -2.93 1.73 10.73
C LEU A 36 -3.28 2.51 12.01
N LEU A 37 -4.53 2.96 12.14
CA LEU A 37 -5.00 3.60 13.37
C LEU A 37 -5.22 2.56 14.48
N GLU A 38 -5.88 1.45 14.17
CA GLU A 38 -6.17 0.36 15.12
C GLU A 38 -4.90 -0.31 15.66
N CYS A 39 -3.86 -0.47 14.82
CA CYS A 39 -2.61 -1.07 15.27
C CYS A 39 -1.67 -0.10 16.00
N GLY A 40 -2.07 1.17 16.16
CA GLY A 40 -1.25 2.18 16.84
C GLY A 40 -0.13 2.78 16.00
N TRP A 41 0.02 2.39 14.73
CA TRP A 41 1.12 2.84 13.86
C TRP A 41 1.25 4.35 13.80
N ARG A 42 0.12 5.08 13.80
CA ARG A 42 0.12 6.55 13.80
C ARG A 42 0.76 7.13 15.06
N GLU A 43 0.46 6.56 16.23
CA GLU A 43 0.98 7.02 17.51
C GLU A 43 2.44 6.59 17.69
N ASP A 44 2.83 5.41 17.20
CA ASP A 44 4.24 4.98 17.15
C ASP A 44 5.09 5.96 16.32
N LEU A 45 4.60 6.34 15.14
CA LEU A 45 5.27 7.31 14.27
C LEU A 45 5.40 8.68 14.91
N LYS A 46 4.34 9.13 15.59
CA LYS A 46 4.33 10.39 16.33
C LYS A 46 5.34 10.36 17.48
N THR A 47 5.43 9.24 18.18
CA THR A 47 6.42 9.03 19.25
C THR A 47 7.83 9.08 18.70
N HIS A 48 8.11 8.36 17.61
CA HIS A 48 9.40 8.42 16.91
C HIS A 48 9.75 9.82 16.40
N CYS A 49 8.76 10.55 15.87
CA CYS A 49 8.93 11.94 15.44
C CYS A 49 9.32 12.84 16.62
N ASN A 50 8.62 12.74 17.74
CA ASN A 50 8.94 13.49 18.95
C ASN A 50 10.33 13.14 19.51
N GLU A 51 10.72 11.87 19.49
CA GLU A 51 12.05 11.43 19.91
C GLU A 51 13.15 12.01 19.01
N LEU A 52 12.95 12.01 17.68
CA LEU A 52 13.89 12.60 16.72
C LEU A 52 14.03 14.11 16.93
N ILE A 53 12.91 14.82 17.10
CA ILE A 53 12.89 16.25 17.39
C ILE A 53 13.60 16.54 18.71
N THR A 54 13.36 15.75 19.74
CA THR A 54 13.98 15.91 21.05
C THR A 54 15.49 15.64 21.00
N LYS A 55 15.93 14.63 20.24
CA LYS A 55 17.35 14.29 20.07
C LYS A 55 18.15 15.33 19.29
N ARG A 56 17.61 15.82 18.16
CA ARG A 56 18.32 16.76 17.28
C ARG A 56 18.11 18.23 17.67
N GLY A 57 17.05 18.52 18.41
CA GLY A 57 16.62 19.87 18.75
C GLY A 57 15.79 20.50 17.63
N LEU A 58 14.71 21.19 18.03
CA LEU A 58 13.72 21.80 17.12
C LEU A 58 14.35 22.79 16.12
N THR A 59 15.51 23.36 16.45
CA THR A 59 16.20 24.39 15.69
C THR A 59 16.92 23.88 14.44
N TYR A 60 17.25 22.59 14.37
CA TYR A 60 18.05 22.02 13.27
C TYR A 60 17.27 21.06 12.37
N VAL A 61 16.00 20.80 12.70
CA VAL A 61 15.20 19.78 12.02
C VAL A 61 14.22 20.45 11.07
N THR A 62 14.35 20.15 9.77
CA THR A 62 13.36 20.55 8.76
C THR A 62 12.31 19.46 8.58
N VAL A 63 11.12 19.82 8.10
CA VAL A 63 10.07 18.85 7.77
C VAL A 63 10.57 17.83 6.74
N ASN A 64 11.40 18.25 5.79
CA ASN A 64 11.95 17.35 4.78
C ASN A 64 12.94 16.33 5.37
N ASP A 65 13.78 16.75 6.32
CA ASP A 65 14.69 15.87 7.05
C ASP A 65 13.90 14.84 7.89
N LEU A 66 12.88 15.30 8.60
CA LEU A 66 11.93 14.44 9.32
C LEU A 66 11.27 13.42 8.40
N VAL A 67 10.76 13.83 7.23
CA VAL A 67 10.14 12.91 6.27
C VAL A 67 11.16 11.90 5.77
N THR A 68 12.39 12.32 5.50
CA THR A 68 13.45 11.44 4.98
C THR A 68 13.83 10.37 6.00
N GLU A 69 13.91 10.71 7.28
CA GLU A 69 14.20 9.75 8.36
C GLU A 69 12.98 8.93 8.79
N LEU A 70 11.79 9.53 8.87
CA LEU A 70 10.58 8.84 9.30
C LEU A 70 10.01 7.92 8.22
N THR A 71 10.13 8.23 6.94
CA THR A 71 9.59 7.38 5.85
C THR A 71 10.06 5.92 5.89
N PRO A 72 11.35 5.60 6.05
CA PRO A 72 11.78 4.20 6.15
C PRO A 72 11.27 3.52 7.44
N ILE A 73 11.20 4.24 8.55
CA ILE A 73 10.69 3.73 9.84
C ILE A 73 9.19 3.46 9.73
N ALA A 74 8.44 4.41 9.19
CA ALA A 74 7.03 4.32 8.85
C ALA A 74 6.75 3.05 8.04
N ARG A 75 7.49 2.82 6.95
CA ARG A 75 7.33 1.65 6.09
C ARG A 75 7.66 0.34 6.80
N LYS A 76 8.68 0.34 7.67
CA LYS A 76 9.08 -0.84 8.46
C LYS A 76 8.04 -1.18 9.53
N ASN A 77 7.44 -0.17 10.16
CA ASN A 77 6.43 -0.35 11.20
C ASN A 77 5.06 -0.80 10.66
N ILE A 78 4.84 -0.80 9.35
CA ILE A 78 3.60 -1.35 8.77
C ILE A 78 3.61 -2.88 8.98
N PRO A 79 2.69 -3.43 9.78
CA PRO A 79 2.64 -4.86 10.03
C PRO A 79 2.31 -5.63 8.76
N ASP A 80 2.86 -6.84 8.63
CA ASP A 80 2.64 -7.66 7.43
C ASP A 80 1.20 -8.16 7.30
N PHE A 81 0.44 -8.23 8.40
CA PHE A 81 -0.99 -8.57 8.33
C PHE A 81 -1.79 -7.50 7.57
N VAL A 82 -1.47 -6.21 7.75
CA VAL A 82 -2.14 -5.09 7.04
C VAL A 82 -1.82 -5.14 5.55
N LYS A 83 -0.56 -5.46 5.20
CA LYS A 83 -0.15 -5.64 3.79
C LYS A 83 -0.86 -6.83 3.16
N LYS A 84 -0.98 -7.94 3.88
CA LYS A 84 -1.70 -9.13 3.41
C LYS A 84 -3.18 -8.82 3.19
N GLU A 85 -3.84 -8.17 4.14
CA GLU A 85 -5.26 -7.80 4.04
C GLU A 85 -5.52 -6.89 2.82
N LEU A 86 -4.64 -5.91 2.57
CA LEU A 86 -4.68 -5.09 1.35
C LEU A 86 -4.52 -5.91 0.07
N VAL A 87 -3.54 -6.81 0.03
CA VAL A 87 -3.29 -7.68 -1.12
C VAL A 87 -4.47 -8.60 -1.36
N ASP A 88 -5.04 -9.17 -0.31
CA ASP A 88 -6.20 -10.06 -0.41
C ASP A 88 -7.46 -9.31 -0.82
N ALA A 89 -7.65 -8.06 -0.36
CA ALA A 89 -8.72 -7.20 -0.84
C ALA A 89 -8.58 -6.86 -2.34
N ILE A 90 -7.35 -6.58 -2.80
CA ILE A 90 -7.07 -6.39 -4.25
C ILE A 90 -7.31 -7.70 -5.02
N ARG A 91 -6.90 -8.85 -4.49
CA ARG A 91 -7.16 -10.18 -5.09
C ARG A 91 -8.63 -10.54 -5.13
N ASN A 92 -9.41 -10.13 -4.14
CA ASN A 92 -10.84 -10.36 -4.10
C ASN A 92 -11.59 -9.40 -5.05
N PHE A 93 -11.04 -8.22 -5.30
CA PHE A 93 -11.55 -7.29 -6.30
C PHE A 93 -11.25 -7.75 -7.73
N LEU A 94 -10.13 -8.44 -7.94
CA LEU A 94 -9.91 -9.15 -9.20
C LEU A 94 -11.03 -10.19 -9.36
N PRO A 95 -11.86 -10.10 -10.40
CA PRO A 95 -12.84 -11.15 -10.66
C PRO A 95 -12.07 -12.47 -10.79
N LYS A 96 -12.59 -13.54 -10.17
CA LYS A 96 -12.07 -14.91 -10.35
C LYS A 96 -12.14 -15.39 -11.81
N ASP A 97 -12.73 -14.59 -12.69
CA ASP A 97 -13.02 -14.90 -14.09
C ASP A 97 -11.92 -14.48 -15.07
N ALA A 98 -10.64 -14.65 -14.67
CA ALA A 98 -9.53 -14.74 -15.63
C ALA A 98 -8.95 -16.16 -15.72
N CYS A 99 -9.69 -17.16 -15.24
CA CYS A 99 -9.46 -18.56 -15.56
C CYS A 99 -10.79 -19.32 -15.62
N GLY A 100 -11.53 -19.08 -16.69
CA GLY A 100 -12.74 -19.79 -17.04
C GLY A 100 -13.24 -19.23 -18.35
N ASN A 101 -12.67 -19.73 -19.45
CA ASN A 101 -13.23 -19.80 -20.81
C ASN A 101 -12.12 -20.34 -21.73
N GLY A 102 -11.81 -21.62 -21.52
CA GLY A 102 -11.37 -22.48 -22.61
C GLY A 102 -12.61 -23.26 -23.04
N ASP A 103 -13.43 -22.62 -23.87
CA ASP A 103 -14.61 -23.23 -24.48
C ASP A 103 -14.21 -24.43 -25.34
N ASP A 104 -14.88 -25.55 -25.10
CA ASP A 104 -15.25 -26.64 -26.01
C ASP A 104 -14.64 -26.66 -27.43
N ASN A 105 -13.84 -27.69 -27.76
CA ASN A 105 -14.14 -28.63 -28.87
C ASN A 105 -13.06 -29.71 -29.11
N ASN A 106 -13.60 -30.92 -29.28
CA ASN A 106 -13.04 -32.22 -29.68
C ASN A 106 -12.41 -33.10 -28.60
#